data_AF-A0A7X9ATZ3-F1
#
_entry.id   AF-A0A7X9ATZ3-F1
#
_cell.length_a   1.000
_cell.length_b   1.000
_cell.length_c   1.000
_cell.angle_alpha   90.00
_cell.angle_beta   90.00
_cell.angle_gamma   90.00
#
_symmetry.space_group_name_H-M   'P 1'
#
loop_
_entity.id
_entity.type
_entity.pdbx_description
1 polymer ?
#
loop_
_entity_poly.entity_id
_entity_poly.type
_entity_poly.pdbx_seq_one_letter_code
_entity_poly.pdbx_strand_id
1 'polypeptide(L)'
;MRGAVKIVAVFLVAWSWVLYGADVIKTAVGETFNQSPFEYELRELERRQTHTVYAISYPSPVVSDLESNNTVHGEFFLPHGLPPTKSHPAVVINHILAGGFDLERMMCTTLANNGVVAMFITMPYYERRGDNRGRKLIMESSDRFIKSLEQGIQDNRRAVDVLASRPEVAAEKIGIGGGSLGAIVSASVCGFEPRLERAFLLMGGGNLEQIFRHESRETAPFRKFLDSLDDASRKTTLDALTRLDPVSQGEALHRLSRFGRLRMICASEDHVIPPECSRALAEAAGCTITWLPGVNHYTVASQSAFIFAELVDFFTVRRPSEWKPVGANDGDKPEAVGLRLLGGFLRELSLMLAGTPTPGCGHHLGVSLAVDYKGGSHKADIQLKRGARGWYALSGNVPKLGQAAFGQAKHPWMAGAKESLYVGSQNAVDERRFDAFIAPEQLLKYQMATGALASVAMAPEILTGYTRVATTPTTEGMTRVAIDIPHPDFFGRINLVFDAKGALKSGFFSLSGVQGTLTISEWRLDAETPETDFAPPAGRTAREVNQEDVLRMIAAIFNRLLESVNF
;
A
#
# COMPACT_ATOMS: atom_id res chain seq x y z
N MET A 1 22.79 -19.12 44.19
CA MET A 1 22.27 -18.95 42.81
C MET A 1 20.86 -18.35 42.68
N ARG A 2 20.08 -18.13 43.75
CA ARG A 2 18.73 -17.50 43.64
C ARG A 2 18.69 -15.97 43.88
N GLY A 3 19.75 -15.38 44.45
CA GLY A 3 19.87 -13.93 44.66
C GLY A 3 20.38 -13.14 43.45
N ALA A 4 21.35 -13.69 42.70
CA ALA A 4 21.95 -13.03 41.54
C ALA A 4 21.00 -12.92 40.33
N VAL A 5 20.11 -13.91 40.14
CA VAL A 5 19.11 -13.90 39.06
C VAL A 5 18.02 -12.86 39.30
N LYS A 6 17.66 -12.56 40.55
CA LYS A 6 16.73 -11.46 40.87
C LYS A 6 17.37 -10.08 40.69
N ILE A 7 18.66 -9.92 41.00
CA ILE A 7 19.37 -8.65 40.78
C ILE A 7 19.59 -8.39 39.28
N VAL A 8 19.91 -9.42 38.48
CA VAL A 8 20.03 -9.30 37.02
C VAL A 8 18.65 -9.09 36.36
N ALA A 9 17.58 -9.73 36.84
CA ALA A 9 16.22 -9.46 36.34
C ALA A 9 15.73 -8.06 36.70
N VAL A 10 16.03 -7.55 37.91
CA VAL A 10 15.71 -6.17 38.30
C VAL A 10 16.59 -5.16 37.54
N PHE A 11 17.86 -5.47 37.27
CA PHE A 11 18.72 -4.62 36.42
C PHE A 11 18.29 -4.62 34.95
N LEU A 12 17.84 -5.75 34.39
CA LEU A 12 17.32 -5.82 33.01
C LEU A 12 15.94 -5.16 32.86
N VAL A 13 15.11 -5.23 33.89
CA VAL A 13 13.83 -4.50 33.94
C VAL A 13 14.06 -3.00 34.18
N ALA A 14 15.06 -2.61 34.97
CA ALA A 14 15.40 -1.21 35.20
C ALA A 14 16.14 -0.56 34.02
N TRP A 15 16.94 -1.30 33.24
CA TRP A 15 17.58 -0.80 32.01
C TRP A 15 16.66 -0.78 30.79
N SER A 16 15.68 -1.69 30.70
CA SER A 16 14.60 -1.58 29.71
C SER A 16 13.59 -0.46 30.03
N TRP A 17 13.69 0.11 31.23
CA TRP A 17 12.94 1.28 31.71
C TRP A 17 13.87 2.48 31.95
N VAL A 18 14.93 2.65 31.14
CA VAL A 18 15.24 4.03 30.74
C VAL A 18 14.07 4.45 29.86
N LEU A 19 13.00 4.88 30.53
CA LEU A 19 12.03 5.80 30.00
C LEU A 19 12.85 7.02 29.54
N TYR A 20 13.38 6.98 28.32
CA TYR A 20 13.33 8.16 27.49
C TYR A 20 11.84 8.51 27.49
N GLY A 21 11.43 9.37 28.42
CA GLY A 21 10.17 10.07 28.27
C GLY A 21 10.30 10.73 26.93
N ALA A 22 9.65 10.16 25.90
CA ALA A 22 9.57 10.82 24.61
C ALA A 22 8.96 12.18 24.93
N ASP A 23 9.74 13.24 24.72
CA ASP A 23 9.33 14.60 25.07
C ASP A 23 7.95 14.84 24.48
N VAL A 24 6.97 15.08 25.35
CA VAL A 24 5.61 15.37 24.92
C VAL A 24 5.57 16.83 24.52
N ILE A 25 5.43 17.09 23.22
CA ILE A 25 5.31 18.43 22.69
C ILE A 25 3.84 18.83 22.82
N LYS A 26 3.58 19.80 23.70
CA LYS A 26 2.27 20.44 23.87
C LYS A 26 2.19 21.68 23.01
N THR A 27 1.13 21.84 22.24
CA THR A 27 0.91 23.05 21.42
C THR A 27 -0.50 23.56 21.59
N ALA A 28 -0.62 24.83 21.95
CA ALA A 28 -1.89 25.53 22.01
C ALA A 28 -2.34 26.00 20.62
N VAL A 29 -3.62 25.81 20.31
CA VAL A 29 -4.26 26.26 19.08
C VAL A 29 -5.34 27.27 19.45
N GLY A 30 -5.08 28.54 19.14
CA GLY A 30 -6.00 29.65 19.43
C GLY A 30 -7.04 29.89 18.33
N GLU A 31 -6.62 29.79 17.07
CA GLU A 31 -7.50 29.99 15.91
C GLU A 31 -8.15 28.65 15.53
N THR A 32 -9.46 28.52 15.80
CA THR A 32 -10.21 27.28 15.58
C THR A 32 -11.53 27.53 14.87
N PHE A 33 -12.04 26.52 14.17
CA PHE A 33 -13.29 26.65 13.40
C PHE A 33 -14.50 27.00 14.27
N ASN A 34 -14.47 26.65 15.56
CA ASN A 34 -15.55 26.85 16.52
C ASN A 34 -15.22 27.88 17.61
N GLN A 35 -14.14 28.64 17.47
CA GLN A 35 -13.72 29.66 18.44
C GLN A 35 -13.46 29.13 19.85
N SER A 36 -13.26 27.82 19.99
CA SER A 36 -12.86 27.17 21.24
C SER A 36 -11.39 26.75 21.12
N PRO A 37 -10.46 27.45 21.78
CA PRO A 37 -9.06 27.05 21.84
C PRO A 37 -8.89 25.66 22.47
N PHE A 38 -7.81 24.98 22.12
CA PHE A 38 -7.45 23.69 22.70
C PHE A 38 -5.93 23.48 22.68
N GLU A 39 -5.47 22.43 23.35
CA GLU A 39 -4.09 21.95 23.27
C GLU A 39 -4.07 20.57 22.61
N TYR A 40 -3.10 20.33 21.73
CA TYR A 40 -2.76 19.00 21.28
C TYR A 40 -1.38 18.57 21.79
N GLU A 41 -1.21 17.26 21.92
CA GLU A 41 0.03 16.63 22.34
C GLU A 41 0.62 15.82 21.18
N LEU A 42 1.92 15.94 20.96
CA LEU A 42 2.70 15.05 20.10
C LEU A 42 3.70 14.28 20.94
N ARG A 43 3.70 12.96 20.79
CA ARG A 43 4.71 12.08 21.38
C ARG A 43 5.40 11.33 20.25
N GLU A 44 6.71 11.47 20.13
CA GLU A 44 7.49 10.77 19.10
C GLU A 44 7.27 9.26 19.23
N LEU A 45 6.86 8.63 18.13
CA LEU A 45 6.74 7.17 18.02
C LEU A 45 7.96 6.59 17.33
N GLU A 46 8.36 7.21 16.23
CA GLU A 46 9.42 6.72 15.37
C GLU A 46 10.06 7.89 14.62
N ARG A 47 11.39 7.92 14.58
CA ARG A 47 12.14 8.86 13.73
C ARG A 47 12.75 8.11 12.55
N ARG A 48 12.22 8.37 11.36
CA ARG A 48 12.67 7.79 10.09
C ARG A 48 13.69 8.70 9.41
N GLN A 49 14.19 8.30 8.24
CA GLN A 49 15.20 9.07 7.52
C GLN A 49 14.65 10.43 7.03
N THR A 50 13.47 10.40 6.41
CA THR A 50 12.87 11.56 5.72
C THR A 50 11.84 12.31 6.56
N HIS A 51 11.33 11.71 7.64
CA HIS A 51 10.27 12.27 8.47
C HIS A 51 10.29 11.70 9.89
N THR A 52 9.59 12.36 10.82
CA THR A 52 9.29 11.84 12.16
C THR A 52 7.80 11.54 12.27
N VAL A 53 7.46 10.41 12.89
CA VAL A 53 6.09 9.97 13.19
C VAL A 53 5.82 10.22 14.67
N TYR A 54 4.72 10.91 14.96
CA TYR A 54 4.25 11.22 16.30
C TYR A 54 2.89 10.56 16.53
N ALA A 55 2.66 10.06 17.74
CA ALA A 55 1.31 9.88 18.24
C ALA A 55 0.76 11.27 18.54
N ILE A 56 -0.43 11.57 18.04
CA ILE A 56 -1.13 12.82 18.33
C ILE A 56 -2.37 12.57 19.16
N SER A 57 -2.65 13.46 20.11
CA SER A 57 -3.93 13.50 20.81
C SER A 57 -4.40 14.91 21.13
N TYR A 58 -5.72 15.12 21.09
CA TYR A 58 -6.36 16.40 21.40
C TYR A 58 -7.84 16.19 21.79
N PRO A 59 -8.47 17.13 22.51
CA PRO A 59 -9.88 17.01 22.86
C PRO A 59 -10.78 17.13 21.62
N SER A 60 -11.76 16.23 21.54
CA SER A 60 -12.84 16.33 20.55
C SER A 60 -13.64 17.63 20.79
N PRO A 61 -14.06 18.34 19.74
CA PRO A 61 -15.03 19.43 19.85
C PRO A 61 -16.42 18.99 20.35
N VAL A 62 -16.71 17.68 20.35
CA VAL A 62 -17.98 17.12 20.83
C VAL A 62 -17.71 16.29 22.07
N VAL A 63 -18.51 16.53 23.11
CA VAL A 63 -18.47 15.76 24.35
C VAL A 63 -19.62 14.75 24.32
N SER A 64 -19.26 13.47 24.36
CA SER A 64 -20.17 12.33 24.46
C SER A 64 -20.15 11.73 25.87
N ASP A 65 -21.14 10.89 26.19
CA ASP A 65 -21.25 10.23 27.49
C ASP A 65 -20.07 9.27 27.77
N LEU A 66 -19.40 8.77 26.73
CA LEU A 66 -18.22 7.94 26.88
C LEU A 66 -16.97 8.83 26.94
N GLU A 67 -16.40 8.98 28.14
CA GLU A 67 -15.24 9.86 28.38
C GLU A 67 -14.05 9.55 27.45
N SER A 68 -13.74 8.27 27.24
CA SER A 68 -12.64 7.86 26.36
C SER A 68 -12.84 8.26 24.90
N ASN A 69 -14.09 8.44 24.46
CA ASN A 69 -14.42 8.90 23.12
C ASN A 69 -14.19 10.41 22.93
N ASN A 70 -14.04 11.18 24.01
CA ASN A 70 -13.90 12.63 23.97
C ASN A 70 -12.45 13.09 23.71
N THR A 71 -11.50 12.16 23.63
CA THR A 71 -10.13 12.41 23.18
C THR A 71 -9.94 11.82 21.79
N VAL A 72 -9.54 12.67 20.84
CA VAL A 72 -9.12 12.23 19.50
C VAL A 72 -7.68 11.76 19.59
N HIS A 73 -7.41 10.61 18.97
CA HIS A 73 -6.08 10.03 18.84
C HIS A 73 -5.72 9.91 17.36
N GLY A 74 -4.44 9.76 17.04
CA GLY A 74 -3.98 9.54 15.68
C GLY A 74 -2.47 9.44 15.57
N GLU A 75 -1.98 9.47 14.33
CA GLU A 75 -0.56 9.61 14.03
C GLU A 75 -0.33 10.81 13.11
N PHE A 76 0.76 11.54 13.36
CA PHE A 76 1.17 12.75 12.66
C PHE A 76 2.57 12.55 12.07
N PHE A 77 2.70 12.77 10.77
CA PHE A 77 3.88 12.51 9.96
C PHE A 77 4.46 13.84 9.50
N LEU A 78 5.63 14.19 10.04
CA LEU A 78 6.31 15.45 9.80
C LEU A 78 7.58 15.24 8.96
N PRO A 79 7.60 15.66 7.68
CA PRO A 79 8.81 15.64 6.88
C PRO A 79 9.94 16.44 7.52
N HIS A 80 11.16 15.94 7.38
CA HIS A 80 12.36 16.65 7.82
C HIS A 80 12.70 17.81 6.88
N GLY A 81 13.32 18.85 7.44
CA GLY A 81 13.81 19.99 6.66
C GLY A 81 12.73 20.93 6.13
N LEU A 82 11.48 20.83 6.63
CA LEU A 82 10.46 21.81 6.29
C LEU A 82 10.75 23.14 7.01
N PRO A 83 10.99 24.25 6.30
CA PRO A 83 11.20 25.53 6.95
C PRO A 83 9.86 26.08 7.49
N PRO A 84 9.88 26.85 8.61
CA PRO A 84 8.68 27.44 9.22
C PRO A 84 8.19 28.66 8.42
N THR A 85 7.81 28.43 7.16
CA THR A 85 7.47 29.47 6.17
C THR A 85 6.00 29.42 5.74
N LYS A 86 5.18 28.57 6.38
CA LYS A 86 3.77 28.34 6.01
C LYS A 86 3.58 28.13 4.50
N SER A 87 4.37 27.24 3.91
CA SER A 87 4.42 27.04 2.46
C SER A 87 4.09 25.61 2.01
N HIS A 88 4.11 24.65 2.93
CA HIS A 88 3.94 23.24 2.61
C HIS A 88 2.47 22.80 2.66
N PRO A 89 2.07 21.86 1.77
CA PRO A 89 0.76 21.23 1.85
C PRO A 89 0.67 20.28 3.05
N ALA A 90 -0.56 20.06 3.52
CA ALA A 90 -0.85 19.07 4.55
C ALA A 90 -2.12 18.28 4.24
N VAL A 91 -2.24 17.06 4.74
CA VAL A 91 -3.39 16.18 4.46
C VAL A 91 -3.88 15.49 5.73
N VAL A 92 -5.21 15.50 5.94
CA VAL A 92 -5.89 14.61 6.89
C VAL A 92 -6.36 13.36 6.16
N ILE A 93 -5.96 12.18 6.63
CA ILE A 93 -6.38 10.88 6.09
C ILE A 93 -7.39 10.24 7.06
N ASN A 94 -8.54 9.80 6.54
CA ASN A 94 -9.54 9.05 7.30
C ASN A 94 -9.41 7.55 7.04
N HIS A 95 -9.64 6.75 8.08
CA HIS A 95 -9.35 5.32 8.03
C HIS A 95 -10.48 4.44 7.49
N ILE A 96 -10.11 3.29 6.95
CA ILE A 96 -11.04 2.24 6.52
C ILE A 96 -11.81 1.63 7.71
N LEU A 97 -12.91 0.95 7.41
CA LEU A 97 -13.79 0.33 8.40
C LEU A 97 -13.07 -0.68 9.32
N ALA A 98 -12.04 -1.37 8.82
CA ALA A 98 -11.32 -2.42 9.55
C ALA A 98 -10.53 -1.90 10.76
N GLY A 99 -10.00 -0.67 10.70
CA GLY A 99 -9.32 -0.03 11.83
C GLY A 99 -7.88 -0.49 12.13
N GLY A 100 -7.21 -1.20 11.22
CA GLY A 100 -5.79 -1.59 11.39
C GLY A 100 -4.76 -0.48 11.12
N PHE A 101 -5.18 0.56 10.41
CA PHE A 101 -4.40 1.75 10.03
C PHE A 101 -3.27 1.54 9.00
N ASP A 102 -3.12 0.34 8.42
CA ASP A 102 -2.00 0.04 7.51
C ASP A 102 -2.06 0.85 6.21
N LEU A 103 -3.25 1.01 5.62
CA LEU A 103 -3.44 1.83 4.41
C LEU A 103 -3.14 3.30 4.72
N GLU A 104 -3.58 3.79 5.86
CA GLU A 104 -3.44 5.18 6.28
C GLU A 104 -1.99 5.51 6.60
N ARG A 105 -1.28 4.62 7.30
CA ARG A 105 0.17 4.72 7.49
C ARG A 105 0.91 4.72 6.16
N MET A 106 0.49 3.89 5.20
CA MET A 106 1.10 3.86 3.87
C MET A 106 0.86 5.16 3.09
N MET A 107 -0.38 5.69 3.11
CA MET A 107 -0.70 6.99 2.52
C MET A 107 0.12 8.12 3.15
N CYS A 108 0.13 8.22 4.49
CA CYS A 108 0.86 9.25 5.21
C CYS A 108 2.37 9.15 5.03
N THR A 109 2.94 7.94 5.07
CA THR A 109 4.38 7.70 4.84
C THR A 109 4.78 8.14 3.44
N THR A 110 3.99 7.75 2.42
CA THR A 110 4.27 8.10 1.03
C THR A 110 4.18 9.61 0.81
N LEU A 111 3.20 10.28 1.42
CA LEU A 111 3.07 11.74 1.39
C LEU A 111 4.23 12.45 2.12
N ALA A 112 4.63 11.95 3.29
CA ALA A 112 5.72 12.51 4.07
C ALA A 112 7.08 12.36 3.37
N ASN A 113 7.32 11.20 2.74
CA ASN A 113 8.48 10.95 1.86
C ASN A 113 8.54 11.95 0.69
N ASN A 114 7.43 12.62 0.38
CA ASN A 114 7.31 13.62 -0.66
C ASN A 114 7.06 15.03 -0.13
N GLY A 115 7.38 15.34 1.13
CA GLY A 115 7.39 16.71 1.65
C GLY A 115 6.00 17.29 1.91
N VAL A 116 5.00 16.41 2.05
CA VAL A 116 3.63 16.75 2.44
C VAL A 116 3.44 16.34 3.90
N VAL A 117 3.01 17.27 4.76
CA VAL A 117 2.66 16.93 6.15
C VAL A 117 1.40 16.08 6.12
N ALA A 118 1.36 14.97 6.84
CA ALA A 118 0.19 14.08 6.81
C ALA A 118 -0.20 13.63 8.21
N MET A 119 -1.49 13.42 8.45
CA MET A 119 -1.96 12.80 9.67
C MET A 119 -3.21 11.99 9.42
N PHE A 120 -3.44 10.97 10.24
CA PHE A 120 -4.75 10.34 10.32
C PHE A 120 -5.25 10.36 11.76
N ILE A 121 -6.57 10.34 11.92
CA ILE A 121 -7.21 10.36 13.24
C ILE A 121 -8.10 9.14 13.40
N THR A 122 -8.16 8.62 14.62
CA THR A 122 -9.05 7.53 14.99
C THR A 122 -10.47 8.06 15.08
N MET A 123 -11.39 7.51 14.28
CA MET A 123 -12.80 7.89 14.30
C MET A 123 -13.46 7.54 15.65
N PRO A 124 -14.60 8.17 16.00
CA PRO A 124 -15.30 7.90 17.23
C PRO A 124 -15.54 6.41 17.46
N TYR A 125 -15.41 5.97 18.71
CA TYR A 125 -15.59 4.58 19.16
C TYR A 125 -14.64 3.53 18.55
N TYR A 126 -13.59 3.93 17.83
CA TYR A 126 -12.50 3.02 17.44
C TYR A 126 -11.41 2.94 18.51
N GLU A 127 -10.74 1.79 18.60
CA GLU A 127 -9.64 1.56 19.53
C GLU A 127 -9.99 2.02 20.97
N ARG A 128 -9.13 2.85 21.56
CA ARG A 128 -9.26 3.42 22.90
C ARG A 128 -10.50 4.31 23.05
N ARG A 129 -10.97 4.92 21.95
CA ARG A 129 -12.18 5.77 21.95
C ARG A 129 -13.46 4.96 22.17
N GLY A 130 -13.44 3.67 21.87
CA GLY A 130 -14.56 2.76 22.08
C GLY A 130 -14.48 1.96 23.38
N ASP A 131 -13.51 2.24 24.25
CA ASP A 131 -13.26 1.45 25.47
C ASP A 131 -13.16 -0.07 25.15
N ASN A 132 -12.52 -0.39 24.02
CA ASN A 132 -12.39 -1.74 23.45
C ASN A 132 -13.71 -2.49 23.14
N ARG A 133 -14.88 -1.88 23.37
CA ARG A 133 -16.21 -2.39 22.97
C ARG A 133 -16.51 -2.12 21.49
N GLY A 134 -15.81 -1.13 20.93
CA GLY A 134 -15.75 -0.87 19.49
C GLY A 134 -17.09 -0.54 18.85
N ARG A 135 -17.23 -0.90 17.57
CA ARG A 135 -18.39 -0.61 16.71
C ARG A 135 -19.73 -1.13 17.22
N LYS A 136 -19.74 -2.21 18.02
CA LYS A 136 -20.97 -2.75 18.61
C LYS A 136 -21.68 -1.71 19.47
N LEU A 137 -20.89 -0.93 20.22
CA LEU A 137 -21.40 0.11 21.10
C LEU A 137 -22.13 1.20 20.32
N ILE A 138 -21.66 1.54 19.11
CA ILE A 138 -22.28 2.55 18.24
C ILE A 138 -23.68 2.09 17.80
N MET A 139 -23.83 0.80 17.47
CA MET A 139 -25.06 0.22 16.91
C MET A 139 -26.12 -0.14 17.97
N GLU A 140 -25.90 0.16 19.24
CA GLU A 140 -26.89 -0.06 20.31
C GLU A 140 -28.01 1.00 20.31
N SER A 141 -27.80 2.15 19.66
CA SER A 141 -28.74 3.27 19.65
C SER A 141 -28.59 4.08 18.37
N SER A 142 -29.71 4.45 17.74
CA SER A 142 -29.74 5.35 16.58
C SER A 142 -29.21 6.75 16.89
N ASP A 143 -29.56 7.29 18.05
CA ASP A 143 -29.05 8.58 18.51
C ASP A 143 -27.52 8.53 18.67
N ARG A 144 -26.98 7.47 19.30
CA ARG A 144 -25.53 7.30 19.43
C ARG A 144 -24.85 7.13 18.08
N PHE A 145 -25.43 6.36 17.18
CA PHE A 145 -24.91 6.17 15.83
C PHE A 145 -24.80 7.50 15.09
N ILE A 146 -25.87 8.28 15.03
CA ILE A 146 -25.88 9.59 14.36
C ILE A 146 -24.86 10.55 15.00
N LYS A 147 -24.86 10.66 16.33
CA LYS A 147 -23.90 11.49 17.08
C LYS A 147 -22.46 11.09 16.81
N SER A 148 -22.18 9.80 16.63
CA SER A 148 -20.83 9.33 16.30
C SER A 148 -20.35 9.80 14.92
N LEU A 149 -21.26 9.85 13.93
CA LEU A 149 -20.95 10.36 12.59
C LEU A 149 -20.71 11.88 12.64
N GLU A 150 -21.58 12.61 13.34
CA GLU A 150 -21.45 14.06 13.52
C GLU A 150 -20.17 14.43 14.27
N GLN A 151 -19.82 13.70 15.33
CA GLN A 151 -18.56 13.87 16.05
C GLN A 151 -17.36 13.61 15.15
N GLY A 152 -17.39 12.57 14.32
CA GLY A 152 -16.30 12.28 13.36
C GLY A 152 -16.06 13.42 12.38
N ILE A 153 -17.12 14.11 11.94
CA ILE A 153 -17.00 15.32 11.10
C ILE A 153 -16.34 16.45 11.88
N GLN A 154 -16.77 16.72 13.11
CA GLN A 154 -16.18 17.79 13.90
C GLN A 154 -14.71 17.48 14.29
N ASP A 155 -14.37 16.22 14.55
CA ASP A 155 -12.99 15.78 14.82
C ASP A 155 -12.07 16.06 13.63
N ASN A 156 -12.56 15.86 12.40
CA ASN A 156 -11.83 16.22 11.18
C ASN A 156 -11.64 17.73 11.03
N ARG A 157 -12.65 18.55 11.34
CA ARG A 157 -12.52 20.02 11.34
C ARG A 157 -11.48 20.48 12.37
N ARG A 158 -11.43 19.81 13.52
CA ARG A 158 -10.41 20.02 14.55
C ARG A 158 -9.01 19.58 14.07
N ALA A 159 -8.91 18.50 13.30
CA ALA A 159 -7.64 18.09 12.66
C ALA A 159 -7.14 19.15 11.67
N VAL A 160 -8.03 19.80 10.93
CA VAL A 160 -7.68 20.94 10.07
C VAL A 160 -7.13 22.12 10.89
N ASP A 161 -7.68 22.39 12.09
CA ASP A 161 -7.11 23.41 13.00
C ASP A 161 -5.69 23.04 13.44
N VAL A 162 -5.44 21.77 13.77
CA VAL A 162 -4.09 21.26 14.11
C VAL A 162 -3.11 21.49 12.96
N LEU A 163 -3.50 21.13 11.73
CA LEU A 163 -2.65 21.31 10.55
C LEU A 163 -2.40 22.79 10.26
N ALA A 164 -3.44 23.63 10.37
CA ALA A 164 -3.33 25.07 10.11
C ALA A 164 -2.47 25.81 11.15
N SER A 165 -2.36 25.29 12.38
CA SER A 165 -1.52 25.88 13.42
C SER A 165 -0.02 25.60 13.23
N ARG A 166 0.35 24.69 12.32
CA ARG A 166 1.75 24.31 12.10
C ARG A 166 2.54 25.42 11.40
N PRO A 167 3.76 25.76 11.85
CA PRO A 167 4.55 26.83 11.23
C PRO A 167 5.04 26.50 9.81
N GLU A 168 5.13 25.22 9.46
CA GLU A 168 5.50 24.73 8.12
C GLU A 168 4.33 24.70 7.12
N VAL A 169 3.09 24.56 7.60
CA VAL A 169 1.91 24.31 6.77
C VAL A 169 1.27 25.60 6.27
N ALA A 170 0.95 25.64 4.98
CA ALA A 170 0.10 26.65 4.38
C ALA A 170 -1.38 26.27 4.60
N ALA A 171 -2.12 27.08 5.36
CA ALA A 171 -3.51 26.78 5.73
C ALA A 171 -4.44 26.64 4.50
N GLU A 172 -4.11 27.31 3.40
CA GLU A 172 -4.82 27.24 2.11
C GLU A 172 -4.38 26.08 1.21
N LYS A 173 -3.54 25.17 1.72
CA LYS A 173 -3.07 23.95 1.04
C LYS A 173 -3.37 22.68 1.84
N ILE A 174 -4.37 22.73 2.72
CA ILE A 174 -4.81 21.57 3.50
C ILE A 174 -5.80 20.75 2.68
N GLY A 175 -5.51 19.47 2.49
CA GLY A 175 -6.37 18.50 1.84
C GLY A 175 -6.91 17.44 2.80
N ILE A 176 -7.81 16.61 2.28
CA ILE A 176 -8.36 15.44 2.97
C ILE A 176 -8.36 14.23 2.04
N GLY A 177 -8.32 13.02 2.60
CA GLY A 177 -8.54 11.82 1.81
C GLY A 177 -8.74 10.57 2.64
N GLY A 178 -8.91 9.45 1.96
CA GLY A 178 -9.03 8.14 2.61
C GLY A 178 -9.47 7.06 1.64
N GLY A 179 -9.46 5.81 2.13
CA GLY A 179 -9.97 4.64 1.43
C GLY A 179 -11.31 4.18 1.99
N SER A 180 -12.22 3.66 1.16
CA SER A 180 -13.47 3.02 1.59
C SER A 180 -14.29 3.93 2.52
N LEU A 181 -14.59 3.50 3.75
CA LEU A 181 -15.22 4.35 4.78
C LEU A 181 -14.51 5.69 4.96
N GLY A 182 -13.18 5.72 4.91
CA GLY A 182 -12.39 6.93 4.99
C GLY A 182 -12.66 7.89 3.83
N ALA A 183 -12.88 7.38 2.61
CA ALA A 183 -13.28 8.20 1.46
C ALA A 183 -14.69 8.75 1.63
N ILE A 184 -15.64 7.93 2.11
CA ILE A 184 -17.02 8.35 2.40
C ILE A 184 -17.02 9.50 3.41
N VAL A 185 -16.34 9.32 4.55
CA VAL A 185 -16.23 10.35 5.59
C VAL A 185 -15.53 11.60 5.07
N SER A 186 -14.45 11.46 4.31
CA SER A 186 -13.73 12.60 3.72
C SER A 186 -14.61 13.41 2.78
N ALA A 187 -15.43 12.74 1.97
CA ALA A 187 -16.38 13.39 1.07
C ALA A 187 -17.47 14.14 1.85
N SER A 188 -18.01 13.53 2.91
CA SER A 188 -18.94 14.20 3.82
C SER A 188 -18.32 15.44 4.47
N VAL A 189 -17.10 15.34 5.01
CA VAL A 189 -16.41 16.44 5.68
C VAL A 189 -16.22 17.66 4.77
N CYS A 190 -16.04 17.47 3.46
CA CYS A 190 -15.91 18.58 2.51
C CYS A 190 -17.09 19.56 2.54
N GLY A 191 -18.30 19.07 2.88
CA GLY A 191 -19.50 19.90 3.05
C GLY A 191 -19.51 20.75 4.33
N PHE A 192 -18.79 20.32 5.36
CA PHE A 192 -18.76 20.98 6.67
C PHE A 192 -17.47 21.75 6.94
N GLU A 193 -16.42 21.53 6.14
CA GLU A 193 -15.11 22.15 6.28
C GLU A 193 -14.69 22.89 5.01
N PRO A 194 -15.07 24.17 4.86
CA PRO A 194 -14.81 24.94 3.63
C PRO A 194 -13.33 25.26 3.41
N ARG A 195 -12.46 25.10 4.43
CA ARG A 195 -11.02 25.34 4.31
C ARG A 195 -10.26 24.25 3.54
N LEU A 196 -10.88 23.09 3.33
CA LEU A 196 -10.29 22.01 2.54
C LEU A 196 -10.10 22.45 1.09
N GLU A 197 -8.87 22.34 0.60
CA GLU A 197 -8.47 22.77 -0.73
C GLU A 197 -8.48 21.63 -1.75
N ARG A 198 -8.28 20.38 -1.31
CA ARG A 198 -8.27 19.17 -2.16
C ARG A 198 -8.86 17.96 -1.43
N ALA A 199 -9.47 17.05 -2.18
CA ALA A 199 -9.97 15.78 -1.67
C ALA A 199 -9.57 14.58 -2.56
N PHE A 200 -9.04 13.52 -1.95
CA PHE A 200 -8.68 12.27 -2.61
C PHE A 200 -9.54 11.11 -2.06
N LEU A 201 -10.40 10.55 -2.91
CA LEU A 201 -11.40 9.56 -2.54
C LEU A 201 -11.09 8.22 -3.22
N LEU A 202 -10.52 7.27 -2.46
CA LEU A 202 -10.24 5.92 -2.94
C LEU A 202 -11.37 4.97 -2.53
N MET A 203 -12.00 4.29 -3.48
CA MET A 203 -13.07 3.31 -3.21
C MET A 203 -14.24 3.90 -2.39
N GLY A 204 -14.54 5.18 -2.59
CA GLY A 204 -15.65 5.88 -1.92
C GLY A 204 -16.94 5.86 -2.73
N GLY A 205 -18.02 6.36 -2.12
CA GLY A 205 -19.33 6.55 -2.75
C GLY A 205 -20.24 7.36 -1.84
N GLY A 206 -21.46 7.63 -2.29
CA GLY A 206 -22.52 8.22 -1.48
C GLY A 206 -23.80 7.42 -1.57
N ASN A 207 -24.93 7.98 -1.16
CA ASN A 207 -26.16 7.22 -0.92
C ASN A 207 -25.93 6.15 0.17
N LEU A 208 -25.67 6.63 1.39
CA LEU A 208 -25.38 5.83 2.58
C LEU A 208 -26.47 4.81 2.86
N GLU A 209 -27.74 5.15 2.63
CA GLU A 209 -28.83 4.17 2.78
C GLU A 209 -28.63 2.99 1.82
N GLN A 210 -28.39 3.27 0.53
CA GLN A 210 -28.16 2.21 -0.45
C GLN A 210 -26.91 1.39 -0.11
N ILE A 211 -25.80 2.04 0.29
CA ILE A 211 -24.59 1.35 0.74
C ILE A 211 -24.89 0.44 1.93
N PHE A 212 -25.56 0.93 2.97
CA PHE A 212 -25.86 0.14 4.16
C PHE A 212 -26.84 -0.99 3.91
N ARG A 213 -27.75 -0.84 2.95
CA ARG A 213 -28.67 -1.91 2.55
C ARG A 213 -28.00 -2.96 1.65
N HIS A 214 -26.98 -2.58 0.87
CA HIS A 214 -26.30 -3.47 -0.06
C HIS A 214 -25.81 -4.76 0.62
N GLU A 215 -25.91 -5.89 -0.07
CA GLU A 215 -25.54 -7.19 0.50
C GLU A 215 -24.03 -7.43 0.48
N SER A 216 -23.35 -7.01 1.55
CA SER A 216 -21.95 -7.36 1.80
C SER A 216 -21.70 -7.71 3.27
N ARG A 217 -20.54 -8.31 3.55
CA ARG A 217 -20.14 -8.67 4.93
C ARG A 217 -19.96 -7.43 5.80
N GLU A 218 -19.45 -6.35 5.20
CA GLU A 218 -19.11 -5.09 5.86
C GLU A 218 -20.34 -4.29 6.25
N THR A 219 -21.39 -4.32 5.42
CA THR A 219 -22.64 -3.58 5.62
C THR A 219 -23.67 -4.37 6.41
N ALA A 220 -23.51 -5.70 6.54
CA ALA A 220 -24.46 -6.57 7.25
C ALA A 220 -24.80 -6.10 8.69
N PRO A 221 -23.85 -5.61 9.51
CA PRO A 221 -24.19 -5.05 10.83
C PRO A 221 -25.08 -3.80 10.73
N PHE A 222 -24.81 -2.91 9.77
CA PHE A 222 -25.60 -1.69 9.56
C PHE A 222 -27.01 -2.02 9.05
N ARG A 223 -27.15 -2.96 8.11
CA ARG A 223 -28.45 -3.45 7.63
C ARG A 223 -29.29 -3.99 8.79
N LYS A 224 -28.73 -4.90 9.59
CA LYS A 224 -29.42 -5.48 10.76
C LYS A 224 -29.82 -4.41 11.78
N PHE A 225 -28.94 -3.43 11.99
CA PHE A 225 -29.23 -2.29 12.86
C PHE A 225 -30.44 -1.51 12.34
N LEU A 226 -30.44 -1.06 11.08
CA LEU A 226 -31.58 -0.35 10.49
C LEU A 226 -32.88 -1.16 10.52
N ASP A 227 -32.80 -2.48 10.29
CA ASP A 227 -33.97 -3.37 10.31
C ASP A 227 -34.54 -3.57 11.72
N SER A 228 -33.73 -3.41 12.76
CA SER A 228 -34.14 -3.50 14.16
C SER A 228 -34.85 -2.24 14.69
N LEU A 229 -34.74 -1.11 13.99
CA LEU A 229 -35.38 0.15 14.39
C LEU A 229 -36.88 0.13 14.07
N ASP A 230 -37.68 0.67 14.99
CA ASP A 230 -39.07 1.04 14.71
C ASP A 230 -39.16 2.12 13.62
N ASP A 231 -40.35 2.33 13.06
CA ASP A 231 -40.54 3.20 11.89
C ASP A 231 -40.13 4.66 12.17
N ALA A 232 -40.42 5.17 13.37
CA ALA A 232 -40.09 6.55 13.73
C ALA A 232 -38.58 6.78 13.88
N SER A 233 -37.90 5.85 14.57
CA SER A 233 -36.46 5.86 14.78
C SER A 233 -35.72 5.63 13.47
N ARG A 234 -36.22 4.72 12.62
CA ARG A 234 -35.70 4.45 11.28
C ARG A 234 -35.77 5.70 10.42
N LYS A 235 -36.94 6.34 10.33
CA LYS A 235 -37.12 7.58 9.57
C LYS A 235 -36.14 8.66 10.04
N THR A 236 -36.08 8.91 11.35
CA THR A 236 -35.16 9.90 11.94
C THR A 236 -33.69 9.60 11.61
N THR A 237 -33.32 8.32 11.65
CA THR A 237 -31.96 7.86 11.30
C THR A 237 -31.66 8.10 9.82
N LEU A 238 -32.58 7.78 8.91
CA LEU A 238 -32.40 7.98 7.47
C LEU A 238 -32.34 9.48 7.11
N ASP A 239 -33.16 10.32 7.74
CA ASP A 239 -33.12 11.78 7.56
C ASP A 239 -31.74 12.34 7.99
N ALA A 240 -31.19 11.85 9.10
CA ALA A 240 -29.86 12.23 9.54
C ALA A 240 -28.75 11.71 8.61
N LEU A 241 -28.84 10.46 8.15
CA LEU A 241 -27.90 9.90 7.18
C LEU A 241 -27.90 10.71 5.89
N THR A 242 -29.07 11.11 5.40
CA THR A 242 -29.22 11.96 4.22
C THR A 242 -28.48 13.28 4.39
N ARG A 243 -28.57 13.93 5.56
CA ARG A 243 -27.86 15.18 5.85
C ARG A 243 -26.34 15.01 5.81
N LEU A 244 -25.83 13.88 6.28
CA LEU A 244 -24.39 13.59 6.37
C LEU A 244 -23.85 12.92 5.09
N ASP A 245 -24.72 12.52 4.17
CA ASP A 245 -24.38 11.80 2.96
C ASP A 245 -23.41 12.60 2.08
N PRO A 246 -22.36 11.98 1.52
CA PRO A 246 -21.50 12.59 0.51
C PRO A 246 -22.26 13.22 -0.67
N VAL A 247 -23.33 12.60 -1.16
CA VAL A 247 -24.15 13.14 -2.26
C VAL A 247 -24.79 14.47 -1.87
N SER A 248 -25.24 14.60 -0.63
CA SER A 248 -25.80 15.85 -0.09
C SER A 248 -24.75 16.94 0.05
N GLN A 249 -23.46 16.61 0.00
CA GLN A 249 -22.35 17.58 -0.01
C GLN A 249 -21.88 17.95 -1.43
N GLY A 250 -22.66 17.60 -2.46
CA GLY A 250 -22.32 17.76 -3.87
C GLY A 250 -21.81 19.16 -4.23
N GLU A 251 -22.42 20.23 -3.72
CA GLU A 251 -21.98 21.60 -4.00
C GLU A 251 -20.53 21.85 -3.53
N ALA A 252 -20.18 21.40 -2.32
CA ALA A 252 -18.85 21.58 -1.78
C ALA A 252 -17.81 20.73 -2.52
N LEU A 253 -18.19 19.52 -2.93
CA LEU A 253 -17.34 18.66 -3.76
C LEU A 253 -17.18 19.22 -5.18
N HIS A 254 -18.24 19.81 -5.74
CA HIS A 254 -18.22 20.46 -7.04
C HIS A 254 -17.32 21.69 -7.08
N ARG A 255 -17.27 22.46 -5.98
CA ARG A 255 -16.30 23.54 -5.79
C ARG A 255 -14.85 23.06 -5.96
N LEU A 256 -14.54 21.82 -5.56
CA LEU A 256 -13.21 21.21 -5.70
C LEU A 256 -12.99 20.64 -7.10
N SER A 257 -13.94 19.86 -7.61
CA SER A 257 -13.81 19.15 -8.90
C SER A 257 -13.63 20.09 -10.08
N ARG A 258 -14.33 21.23 -10.11
CA ARG A 258 -14.23 22.24 -11.18
C ARG A 258 -12.82 22.83 -11.37
N PHE A 259 -11.94 22.66 -10.39
CA PHE A 259 -10.54 23.10 -10.44
C PHE A 259 -9.55 21.93 -10.43
N GLY A 260 -10.01 20.71 -10.71
CA GLY A 260 -9.18 19.51 -10.64
C GLY A 260 -8.68 19.17 -9.23
N ARG A 261 -9.41 19.62 -8.19
CA ARG A 261 -9.05 19.44 -6.77
C ARG A 261 -9.86 18.35 -6.07
N LEU A 262 -10.55 17.52 -6.84
CA LEU A 262 -11.20 16.30 -6.36
C LEU A 262 -10.73 15.14 -7.24
N ARG A 263 -10.16 14.10 -6.61
CA ARG A 263 -9.79 12.85 -7.28
C ARG A 263 -10.64 11.71 -6.72
N MET A 264 -11.22 10.92 -7.61
CA MET A 264 -11.99 9.74 -7.22
C MET A 264 -11.50 8.53 -8.03
N ILE A 265 -11.09 7.48 -7.34
CA ILE A 265 -10.61 6.23 -7.94
C ILE A 265 -11.43 5.08 -7.36
N CYS A 266 -12.11 4.31 -8.21
CA CYS A 266 -12.99 3.21 -7.79
C CYS A 266 -12.72 1.95 -8.62
N ALA A 267 -12.96 0.79 -8.02
CA ALA A 267 -12.90 -0.49 -8.72
C ALA A 267 -14.22 -0.75 -9.47
N SER A 268 -14.12 -1.30 -10.68
CA SER A 268 -15.30 -1.49 -11.54
C SER A 268 -16.21 -2.61 -11.06
N GLU A 269 -15.64 -3.60 -10.38
CA GLU A 269 -16.32 -4.78 -9.85
C GLU A 269 -16.43 -4.72 -8.30
N ASP A 270 -16.51 -3.52 -7.73
CA ASP A 270 -16.72 -3.33 -6.29
C ASP A 270 -18.09 -3.90 -5.84
N HIS A 271 -18.07 -4.79 -4.85
CA HIS A 271 -19.26 -5.42 -4.26
C HIS A 271 -19.48 -5.01 -2.80
N VAL A 272 -18.68 -4.07 -2.29
CA VAL A 272 -18.83 -3.51 -0.94
C VAL A 272 -19.42 -2.11 -1.06
N ILE A 273 -18.83 -1.27 -1.91
CA ILE A 273 -19.37 0.03 -2.30
C ILE A 273 -19.83 -0.09 -3.75
N PRO A 274 -21.15 -0.25 -4.00
CA PRO A 274 -21.64 -0.50 -5.34
C PRO A 274 -21.25 0.61 -6.32
N PRO A 275 -20.83 0.29 -7.56
CA PRO A 275 -20.42 1.29 -8.53
C PRO A 275 -21.45 2.39 -8.79
N GLU A 276 -22.75 2.09 -8.65
CA GLU A 276 -23.82 3.08 -8.74
C GLU A 276 -23.79 4.12 -7.61
N CYS A 277 -23.40 3.74 -6.39
CA CYS A 277 -23.21 4.67 -5.27
C CYS A 277 -22.01 5.59 -5.52
N SER A 278 -20.95 5.06 -6.13
CA SER A 278 -19.79 5.84 -6.57
C SER A 278 -20.16 6.81 -7.69
N ARG A 279 -20.94 6.36 -8.69
CA ARG A 279 -21.44 7.23 -9.78
C ARG A 279 -22.33 8.34 -9.26
N ALA A 280 -23.25 8.04 -8.33
CA ALA A 280 -24.12 9.05 -7.73
C ALA A 280 -23.32 10.17 -7.04
N LEU A 281 -22.25 9.81 -6.31
CA LEU A 281 -21.36 10.79 -5.72
C LEU A 281 -20.61 11.61 -6.77
N ALA A 282 -20.07 10.96 -7.80
CA ALA A 282 -19.34 11.65 -8.86
C ALA A 282 -20.23 12.60 -9.67
N GLU A 283 -21.48 12.22 -9.92
CA GLU A 283 -22.49 13.08 -10.53
C GLU A 283 -22.79 14.30 -9.65
N ALA A 284 -23.07 14.09 -8.36
CA ALA A 284 -23.32 15.18 -7.41
C ALA A 284 -22.11 16.13 -7.28
N ALA A 285 -20.89 15.59 -7.34
CA ALA A 285 -19.66 16.35 -7.31
C ALA A 285 -19.25 16.93 -8.67
N GLY A 286 -19.90 16.56 -9.78
CA GLY A 286 -19.46 16.90 -11.14
C GLY A 286 -18.01 16.49 -11.43
N CYS A 287 -17.57 15.31 -11.00
CA CYS A 287 -16.22 14.79 -11.24
C CYS A 287 -16.23 13.50 -12.07
N THR A 288 -15.07 13.15 -12.62
CA THR A 288 -14.86 11.88 -13.31
C THR A 288 -14.20 10.88 -12.38
N ILE A 289 -14.71 9.64 -12.39
CA ILE A 289 -14.11 8.52 -11.67
C ILE A 289 -13.04 7.88 -12.55
N THR A 290 -11.86 7.67 -12.00
CA THR A 290 -10.89 6.72 -12.56
C THR A 290 -11.33 5.32 -12.17
N TRP A 291 -11.90 4.57 -13.13
CA TRP A 291 -12.32 3.19 -12.93
C TRP A 291 -11.16 2.23 -13.13
N LEU A 292 -10.89 1.39 -12.13
CA LEU A 292 -9.94 0.28 -12.20
C LEU A 292 -10.69 -0.99 -12.62
N PRO A 293 -10.51 -1.49 -13.85
CA PRO A 293 -11.21 -2.68 -14.33
C PRO A 293 -10.57 -3.98 -13.82
N GLY A 294 -11.37 -5.04 -13.71
CA GLY A 294 -10.91 -6.38 -13.31
C GLY A 294 -10.57 -6.53 -11.83
N VAL A 295 -10.96 -5.56 -10.99
CA VAL A 295 -10.69 -5.57 -9.54
C VAL A 295 -11.94 -5.18 -8.75
N ASN A 296 -12.01 -5.62 -7.51
CA ASN A 296 -13.08 -5.34 -6.56
C ASN A 296 -12.54 -4.61 -5.32
N HIS A 297 -13.37 -4.44 -4.30
CA HIS A 297 -13.02 -3.70 -3.08
C HIS A 297 -11.73 -4.16 -2.38
N TYR A 298 -11.37 -5.44 -2.51
CA TYR A 298 -10.18 -6.03 -1.90
C TYR A 298 -9.04 -6.15 -2.90
N THR A 299 -9.35 -6.63 -4.10
CA THR A 299 -8.34 -6.92 -5.11
C THR A 299 -7.76 -5.66 -5.75
N VAL A 300 -8.37 -4.49 -5.48
CA VAL A 300 -7.80 -3.18 -5.79
C VAL A 300 -6.41 -2.97 -5.19
N ALA A 301 -6.03 -3.71 -4.13
CA ALA A 301 -4.67 -3.70 -3.60
C ALA A 301 -3.60 -4.10 -4.64
N SER A 302 -3.97 -4.87 -5.67
CA SER A 302 -3.09 -5.16 -6.82
C SER A 302 -2.71 -3.92 -7.63
N GLN A 303 -3.51 -2.85 -7.54
CA GLN A 303 -3.31 -1.57 -8.23
C GLN A 303 -2.69 -0.50 -7.33
N SER A 304 -2.22 -0.89 -6.14
CA SER A 304 -1.72 0.02 -5.11
C SER A 304 -0.61 0.95 -5.60
N ALA A 305 0.32 0.45 -6.43
CA ALA A 305 1.39 1.26 -7.02
C ALA A 305 0.85 2.49 -7.79
N PHE A 306 -0.13 2.26 -8.67
CA PHE A 306 -0.79 3.32 -9.43
C PHE A 306 -1.52 4.27 -8.48
N ILE A 307 -2.25 3.73 -7.51
CA ILE A 307 -3.03 4.53 -6.55
C ILE A 307 -2.13 5.45 -5.71
N PHE A 308 -0.98 4.97 -5.23
CA PHE A 308 -0.05 5.78 -4.45
C PHE A 308 0.70 6.78 -5.31
N ALA A 309 0.99 6.47 -6.57
CA ALA A 309 1.53 7.46 -7.51
C ALA A 309 0.53 8.61 -7.72
N GLU A 310 -0.74 8.28 -7.99
CA GLU A 310 -1.82 9.28 -8.11
C GLU A 310 -2.00 10.11 -6.83
N LEU A 311 -1.90 9.49 -5.65
CA LEU A 311 -1.97 10.18 -4.36
C LEU A 311 -0.86 11.22 -4.22
N VAL A 312 0.38 10.82 -4.52
CA VAL A 312 1.56 11.70 -4.45
C VAL A 312 1.42 12.85 -5.44
N ASP A 313 1.16 12.54 -6.71
CA ASP A 313 1.03 13.55 -7.75
C ASP A 313 -0.05 14.56 -7.40
N PHE A 314 -1.20 14.09 -6.91
CA PHE A 314 -2.32 14.95 -6.54
C PHE A 314 -2.05 15.92 -5.40
N PHE A 315 -1.36 15.48 -4.34
CA PHE A 315 -1.08 16.34 -3.18
C PHE A 315 0.23 17.12 -3.27
N THR A 316 1.15 16.75 -4.16
CA THR A 316 2.42 17.46 -4.35
C THR A 316 2.36 18.61 -5.35
N VAL A 317 1.27 18.78 -6.11
CA VAL A 317 1.10 19.87 -7.11
C VAL A 317 1.47 21.25 -6.56
N ARG A 318 1.18 21.53 -5.28
CA ARG A 318 1.46 22.84 -4.64
C ARG A 318 2.57 22.79 -3.59
N ARG A 319 3.36 21.71 -3.58
CA ARG A 319 4.59 21.61 -2.79
C ARG A 319 5.63 22.59 -3.35
N PRO A 320 6.38 23.31 -2.50
CA PRO A 320 7.49 24.14 -2.95
C PRO A 320 8.48 23.32 -3.80
N SER A 321 8.82 23.83 -4.99
CA SER A 321 9.66 23.15 -5.98
C SER A 321 11.11 22.93 -5.51
N GLU A 322 11.56 23.78 -4.60
CA GLU A 322 12.87 23.79 -3.97
C GLU A 322 12.99 22.72 -2.87
N TRP A 323 11.88 22.18 -2.39
CA TRP A 323 11.91 21.12 -1.40
C TRP A 323 12.59 19.88 -1.97
N LYS A 324 13.53 19.34 -1.20
CA LYS A 324 14.19 18.07 -1.48
C LYS A 324 14.10 17.19 -0.24
N PRO A 325 13.94 15.87 -0.40
CA PRO A 325 13.97 14.97 0.75
C PRO A 325 15.33 15.09 1.45
N VAL A 326 15.29 15.39 2.74
CA VAL A 326 16.48 15.41 3.61
C VAL A 326 16.89 13.98 3.93
N GLY A 327 18.20 13.74 4.01
CA GLY A 327 18.76 12.43 4.38
C GLY A 327 19.15 11.53 3.22
N ALA A 328 19.12 11.98 1.96
CA ALA A 328 19.61 11.14 0.85
C ALA A 328 21.14 10.95 0.83
N ASN A 329 21.91 11.89 1.40
CA ASN A 329 23.38 11.94 1.26
C ASN A 329 24.17 12.26 2.56
N ASP A 330 23.51 12.43 3.71
CA ASP A 330 24.20 12.92 4.92
C ASP A 330 24.40 11.80 5.95
N GLY A 331 25.55 11.12 5.88
CA GLY A 331 26.06 10.26 6.96
C GLY A 331 25.11 9.14 7.41
N ASP A 332 24.48 8.46 6.45
CA ASP A 332 23.38 7.52 6.69
C ASP A 332 23.69 6.49 7.79
N LYS A 333 22.78 6.39 8.76
CA LYS A 333 22.77 5.27 9.71
C LYS A 333 22.71 3.96 8.93
N PRO A 334 23.38 2.88 9.38
CA PRO A 334 23.38 1.60 8.65
C PRO A 334 21.98 1.10 8.26
N GLU A 335 21.00 1.22 9.15
CA GLU A 335 19.60 0.85 8.88
C GLU A 335 18.99 1.63 7.70
N ALA A 336 19.20 2.95 7.63
CA ALA A 336 18.72 3.79 6.53
C ALA A 336 19.37 3.41 5.19
N VAL A 337 20.66 3.08 5.19
CA VAL A 337 21.33 2.51 4.01
C VAL A 337 20.66 1.21 3.59
N GLY A 338 20.33 0.35 4.54
CA GLY A 338 19.68 -0.94 4.29
C GLY A 338 18.28 -0.79 3.70
N LEU A 339 17.45 0.07 4.27
CA LEU A 339 16.11 0.37 3.76
C LEU A 339 16.15 0.99 2.36
N ARG A 340 17.11 1.88 2.08
CA ARG A 340 17.28 2.45 0.73
C ARG A 340 17.67 1.39 -0.30
N LEU A 341 18.64 0.52 0.03
CA LEU A 341 19.05 -0.58 -0.84
C LEU A 341 17.90 -1.54 -1.10
N LEU A 342 17.14 -1.87 -0.04
CA LEU A 342 15.96 -2.72 -0.13
C LEU A 342 14.87 -2.07 -1.00
N GLY A 343 14.51 -0.81 -0.75
CA GLY A 343 13.52 -0.09 -1.57
C GLY A 343 13.92 0.01 -3.04
N GLY A 344 15.21 0.26 -3.32
CA GLY A 344 15.76 0.23 -4.68
C GLY A 344 15.60 -1.14 -5.35
N PHE A 345 15.97 -2.20 -4.65
CA PHE A 345 15.82 -3.58 -5.13
C PHE A 345 14.36 -3.97 -5.38
N LEU A 346 13.45 -3.69 -4.44
CA LEU A 346 12.04 -4.02 -4.57
C LEU A 346 11.39 -3.27 -5.75
N ARG A 347 11.79 -2.01 -5.98
CA ARG A 347 11.36 -1.25 -7.15
C ARG A 347 11.83 -1.91 -8.45
N GLU A 348 13.11 -2.24 -8.54
CA GLU A 348 13.67 -2.87 -9.74
C GLU A 348 13.08 -4.27 -9.98
N LEU A 349 12.85 -5.04 -8.91
CA LEU A 349 12.21 -6.35 -8.99
C LEU A 349 10.75 -6.22 -9.47
N SER A 350 10.02 -5.20 -9.01
CA SER A 350 8.66 -4.92 -9.48
C SER A 350 8.65 -4.61 -10.98
N LEU A 351 9.57 -3.76 -11.46
CA LEU A 351 9.73 -3.48 -12.89
C LEU A 351 10.12 -4.74 -13.68
N MET A 352 11.07 -5.53 -13.18
CA MET A 352 11.50 -6.79 -13.81
C MET A 352 10.31 -7.76 -14.00
N LEU A 353 9.43 -7.86 -12.99
CA LEU A 353 8.30 -8.79 -12.99
C LEU A 353 7.07 -8.27 -13.74
N ALA A 354 6.69 -7.01 -13.53
CA ALA A 354 5.42 -6.45 -14.01
C ALA A 354 5.59 -5.27 -14.98
N GLY A 355 6.73 -4.57 -14.96
CA GLY A 355 7.02 -3.46 -15.86
C GLY A 355 7.05 -3.88 -17.33
N THR A 356 6.64 -2.96 -18.21
CA THR A 356 6.78 -3.07 -19.66
C THR A 356 8.04 -2.33 -20.10
N PRO A 357 9.01 -3.01 -20.74
CA PRO A 357 10.20 -2.36 -21.26
C PRO A 357 9.88 -1.32 -22.33
N THR A 358 10.80 -0.37 -22.51
CA THR A 358 10.79 0.59 -23.63
C THR A 358 10.85 -0.15 -24.98
N PRO A 359 10.18 0.32 -26.04
CA PRO A 359 10.28 -0.31 -27.37
C PRO A 359 11.73 -0.48 -27.84
N GLY A 360 12.10 -1.69 -28.27
CA GLY A 360 13.48 -2.06 -28.64
C GLY A 360 14.36 -2.54 -27.48
N CYS A 361 13.85 -2.46 -26.25
CA CYS A 361 14.54 -2.91 -25.05
C CYS A 361 13.86 -4.13 -24.39
N GLY A 362 14.57 -4.74 -23.46
CA GLY A 362 14.12 -5.82 -22.60
C GLY A 362 14.66 -5.75 -21.18
N HIS A 363 13.97 -6.44 -20.27
CA HIS A 363 14.43 -6.70 -18.91
C HIS A 363 15.08 -8.09 -18.86
N HIS A 364 16.31 -8.16 -18.36
CA HIS A 364 17.11 -9.38 -18.29
C HIS A 364 17.41 -9.75 -16.84
N LEU A 365 17.13 -11.00 -16.49
CA LEU A 365 17.42 -11.59 -15.19
C LEU A 365 18.14 -12.92 -15.38
N GLY A 366 19.36 -12.99 -14.87
CA GLY A 366 20.11 -14.23 -14.71
C GLY A 366 20.28 -14.53 -13.24
N VAL A 367 19.80 -15.69 -12.78
CA VAL A 367 19.86 -16.09 -11.38
C VAL A 367 20.22 -17.57 -11.23
N SER A 368 21.17 -17.85 -10.35
CA SER A 368 21.48 -19.20 -9.88
C SER A 368 20.87 -19.38 -8.50
N LEU A 369 20.02 -20.40 -8.33
CA LEU A 369 19.30 -20.73 -7.11
C LEU A 369 19.78 -22.09 -6.58
N ALA A 370 20.00 -22.18 -5.27
CA ALA A 370 20.12 -23.44 -4.56
C ALA A 370 19.11 -23.44 -3.41
N VAL A 371 18.23 -24.44 -3.36
CA VAL A 371 17.12 -24.51 -2.40
C VAL A 371 17.09 -25.88 -1.75
N ASP A 372 17.09 -25.89 -0.43
CA ASP A 372 16.89 -27.06 0.42
C ASP A 372 15.45 -27.06 0.95
N TYR A 373 14.72 -28.12 0.63
CA TYR A 373 13.33 -28.30 1.05
C TYR A 373 13.02 -29.77 1.32
N LYS A 374 12.40 -30.07 2.48
CA LYS A 374 11.99 -31.43 2.88
C LYS A 374 13.11 -32.49 2.73
N GLY A 375 14.35 -32.13 3.02
CA GLY A 375 15.51 -33.02 2.95
C GLY A 375 16.11 -33.23 1.55
N GLY A 376 15.58 -32.57 0.52
CA GLY A 376 16.16 -32.53 -0.83
C GLY A 376 16.83 -31.18 -1.12
N SER A 377 17.99 -31.22 -1.78
CA SER A 377 18.70 -30.04 -2.29
C SER A 377 18.50 -29.93 -3.80
N HIS A 378 18.07 -28.76 -4.27
CA HIS A 378 17.75 -28.48 -5.67
C HIS A 378 18.53 -27.26 -6.14
N LYS A 379 19.20 -27.39 -7.30
CA LYS A 379 19.88 -26.27 -7.96
C LYS A 379 19.20 -25.96 -9.28
N ALA A 380 19.10 -24.68 -9.60
CA ALA A 380 18.58 -24.20 -10.87
C ALA A 380 19.33 -22.94 -11.30
N ASP A 381 19.76 -22.90 -12.55
CA ASP A 381 20.22 -21.68 -13.21
C ASP A 381 19.10 -21.23 -14.15
N ILE A 382 18.65 -19.99 -13.99
CA ILE A 382 17.51 -19.43 -14.72
C ILE A 382 17.98 -18.15 -15.42
N GLN A 383 17.66 -18.04 -16.70
CA GLN A 383 17.80 -16.85 -17.50
C GLN A 383 16.41 -16.46 -18.01
N LEU A 384 16.00 -15.23 -17.72
CA LEU A 384 14.73 -14.66 -18.13
C LEU A 384 15.00 -13.37 -18.90
N LYS A 385 14.39 -13.25 -20.07
CA LYS A 385 14.28 -12.00 -20.82
C LYS A 385 12.80 -11.68 -21.01
N ARG A 386 12.42 -10.41 -20.81
CA ARG A 386 11.08 -9.88 -21.12
C ARG A 386 11.23 -8.65 -22.01
N GLY A 387 10.45 -8.56 -23.09
CA GLY A 387 10.49 -7.46 -24.07
C GLY A 387 9.19 -6.66 -24.12
N ALA A 388 9.26 -5.47 -24.72
CA ALA A 388 8.13 -4.52 -24.79
C ALA A 388 6.84 -5.07 -25.45
N ARG A 389 6.94 -6.05 -26.35
CA ARG A 389 5.80 -6.64 -27.08
C ARG A 389 5.11 -7.79 -26.33
N GLY A 390 5.38 -7.91 -25.02
CA GLY A 390 5.01 -9.09 -24.22
C GLY A 390 5.78 -10.34 -24.64
N TRP A 391 6.90 -10.17 -25.35
CA TRP A 391 7.79 -11.26 -25.71
C TRP A 391 8.65 -11.66 -24.52
N TYR A 392 8.99 -12.94 -24.42
CA TYR A 392 9.83 -13.42 -23.34
C TYR A 392 10.58 -14.67 -23.76
N ALA A 393 11.69 -14.93 -23.09
CA ALA A 393 12.41 -16.18 -23.16
C ALA A 393 12.87 -16.55 -21.76
N LEU A 394 12.51 -17.74 -21.30
CA LEU A 394 12.97 -18.32 -20.07
C LEU A 394 13.75 -19.58 -20.41
N SER A 395 14.96 -19.69 -19.91
CA SER A 395 15.77 -20.90 -20.04
C SER A 395 16.39 -21.26 -18.70
N GLY A 396 16.63 -22.55 -18.50
CA GLY A 396 17.31 -23.00 -17.31
C GLY A 396 17.59 -24.48 -17.28
N ASN A 397 18.37 -24.89 -16.29
CA ASN A 397 18.63 -26.31 -16.04
C ASN A 397 17.68 -26.81 -14.96
N VAL A 398 16.77 -27.72 -15.32
CA VAL A 398 15.78 -28.28 -14.40
C VAL A 398 16.26 -29.66 -13.94
N PRO A 399 16.36 -29.93 -12.63
CA PRO A 399 16.77 -31.24 -12.13
C PRO A 399 15.94 -32.38 -12.75
N LYS A 400 16.62 -33.43 -13.25
CA LYS A 400 16.06 -34.61 -13.95
C LYS A 400 15.53 -34.38 -15.39
N LEU A 401 15.27 -33.14 -15.80
CA LEU A 401 14.78 -32.82 -17.16
C LEU A 401 15.86 -32.21 -18.06
N GLY A 402 16.98 -31.76 -17.48
CA GLY A 402 18.08 -31.13 -18.21
C GLY A 402 17.76 -29.68 -18.60
N GLN A 403 18.41 -29.19 -19.66
CA GLN A 403 18.21 -27.84 -20.15
C GLN A 403 16.82 -27.73 -20.81
N ALA A 404 15.97 -26.88 -20.23
CA ALA A 404 14.66 -26.54 -20.76
C ALA A 404 14.62 -25.05 -21.06
N ALA A 405 13.94 -24.69 -22.14
CA ALA A 405 13.69 -23.29 -22.47
C ALA A 405 12.32 -23.14 -23.10
N PHE A 406 11.64 -22.05 -22.81
CA PHE A 406 10.39 -21.71 -23.47
C PHE A 406 10.25 -20.21 -23.54
N GLY A 407 9.46 -19.75 -24.50
CA GLY A 407 9.35 -18.33 -24.75
C GLY A 407 8.25 -18.03 -25.75
N GLN A 408 8.14 -16.75 -26.04
CA GLN A 408 7.28 -16.25 -27.10
C GLN A 408 7.94 -15.06 -27.77
N ALA A 409 8.18 -15.21 -29.07
CA ALA A 409 8.45 -14.11 -29.99
C ALA A 409 7.20 -13.94 -30.87
N LYS A 410 7.36 -14.00 -32.20
CA LYS A 410 6.23 -14.07 -33.13
C LYS A 410 5.28 -15.23 -32.81
N HIS A 411 5.83 -16.40 -32.49
CA HIS A 411 5.08 -17.58 -32.06
C HIS A 411 5.61 -18.09 -30.70
N PRO A 412 4.76 -18.71 -29.86
CA PRO A 412 5.21 -19.36 -28.64
C PRO A 412 6.02 -20.62 -28.99
N TRP A 413 7.00 -20.94 -28.16
CA TRP A 413 7.88 -22.07 -28.40
C TRP A 413 8.32 -22.72 -27.10
N MET A 414 8.60 -24.02 -27.17
CA MET A 414 9.12 -24.82 -26.08
C MET A 414 10.22 -25.75 -26.57
N ALA A 415 11.35 -25.72 -25.89
CA ALA A 415 12.52 -26.53 -26.15
C ALA A 415 12.87 -27.35 -24.91
N GLY A 416 13.12 -28.64 -25.08
CA GLY A 416 13.37 -29.56 -23.98
C GLY A 416 14.54 -30.49 -24.24
N ALA A 417 14.57 -31.60 -23.49
CA ALA A 417 15.55 -32.67 -23.67
C ALA A 417 15.52 -33.27 -25.09
N LYS A 418 16.63 -33.91 -25.48
CA LYS A 418 16.79 -34.62 -26.77
C LYS A 418 16.60 -33.72 -28.01
N GLU A 419 17.08 -32.48 -27.97
CA GLU A 419 16.96 -31.50 -29.06
C GLU A 419 15.53 -31.21 -29.53
N SER A 420 14.52 -31.52 -28.70
CA SER A 420 13.13 -31.23 -29.04
C SER A 420 12.87 -29.72 -29.04
N LEU A 421 12.17 -29.26 -30.07
CA LEU A 421 11.69 -27.89 -30.22
C LEU A 421 10.29 -27.93 -30.84
N TYR A 422 9.31 -27.36 -30.14
CA TYR A 422 7.95 -27.18 -30.60
C TYR A 422 7.68 -25.70 -30.79
N VAL A 423 7.12 -25.33 -31.95
CA VAL A 423 6.76 -23.95 -32.29
C VAL A 423 5.26 -23.91 -32.58
N GLY A 424 4.55 -23.05 -31.84
CA GLY A 424 3.11 -22.91 -31.92
C GLY A 424 2.69 -21.97 -33.06
N SER A 425 3.01 -22.30 -34.31
CA SER A 425 2.65 -21.47 -35.48
C SER A 425 1.33 -21.87 -36.15
N GLN A 426 0.83 -23.09 -35.92
CA GLN A 426 -0.41 -23.54 -36.54
C GLN A 426 -1.62 -22.91 -35.85
N ASN A 427 -2.61 -22.50 -36.65
CA ASN A 427 -3.84 -21.85 -36.17
C ASN A 427 -3.57 -20.68 -35.20
N ALA A 428 -2.47 -19.95 -35.44
CA ALA A 428 -2.04 -18.89 -34.55
C ALA A 428 -3.01 -17.70 -34.62
N VAL A 429 -3.40 -17.23 -33.44
CA VAL A 429 -4.07 -15.94 -33.24
C VAL A 429 -3.00 -14.92 -32.86
N ASP A 430 -2.96 -13.82 -33.60
CA ASP A 430 -2.00 -12.74 -33.34
C ASP A 430 -2.12 -12.22 -31.91
N GLU A 431 -0.97 -11.93 -31.31
CA GLU A 431 -0.83 -11.37 -29.96
C GLU A 431 -1.39 -12.22 -28.81
N ARG A 432 -1.97 -13.40 -29.07
CA ARG A 432 -2.41 -14.32 -28.02
C ARG A 432 -1.21 -14.78 -27.18
N ARG A 433 -1.35 -14.69 -25.84
CA ARG A 433 -0.32 -15.01 -24.85
C ARG A 433 -0.81 -16.11 -23.89
N PHE A 434 0.10 -16.60 -23.04
CA PHE A 434 -0.18 -17.71 -22.13
C PHE A 434 -1.04 -17.28 -20.93
N ASP A 435 -1.01 -16.01 -20.56
CA ASP A 435 -1.81 -15.41 -19.50
C ASP A 435 -3.32 -15.55 -19.74
N ALA A 436 -3.77 -15.56 -20.99
CA ALA A 436 -5.15 -15.88 -21.38
C ALA A 436 -5.61 -17.28 -20.95
N PHE A 437 -4.68 -18.18 -20.60
CA PHE A 437 -4.96 -19.54 -20.12
C PHE A 437 -4.57 -19.76 -18.65
N ILE A 438 -4.14 -18.71 -17.94
CA ILE A 438 -3.94 -18.74 -16.49
C ILE A 438 -5.31 -18.62 -15.81
N ALA A 439 -5.52 -19.38 -14.73
CA ALA A 439 -6.75 -19.25 -13.97
C ALA A 439 -6.86 -17.82 -13.39
N PRO A 440 -8.00 -17.12 -13.54
CA PRO A 440 -8.13 -15.73 -13.11
C PRO A 440 -7.71 -15.49 -11.65
N GLU A 441 -8.01 -16.43 -10.75
CA GLU A 441 -7.58 -16.37 -9.35
C GLU A 441 -6.05 -16.35 -9.19
N GLN A 442 -5.33 -17.13 -9.98
CA GLN A 442 -3.87 -17.20 -9.92
C GLN A 442 -3.23 -15.94 -10.50
N LEU A 443 -3.77 -15.45 -11.62
CA LEU A 443 -3.33 -14.18 -12.22
C LEU A 443 -3.50 -13.02 -11.23
N LEU A 444 -4.63 -12.99 -10.53
CA LEU A 444 -4.89 -12.00 -9.50
C LEU A 444 -3.89 -12.09 -8.33
N LYS A 445 -3.59 -13.30 -7.83
CA LYS A 445 -2.56 -13.50 -6.79
C LYS A 445 -1.22 -12.91 -7.20
N TYR A 446 -0.81 -13.14 -8.45
CA TYR A 446 0.42 -12.58 -9.00
C TYR A 446 0.40 -11.05 -9.06
N GLN A 447 -0.71 -10.46 -9.50
CA GLN A 447 -0.89 -9.00 -9.55
C GLN A 447 -0.89 -8.38 -8.15
N MET A 448 -1.53 -9.03 -7.15
CA MET A 448 -1.47 -8.59 -5.76
C MET A 448 -0.04 -8.60 -5.21
N ALA A 449 0.72 -9.67 -5.49
CA ALA A 449 2.12 -9.78 -5.07
C ALA A 449 2.98 -8.65 -5.62
N THR A 450 2.87 -8.38 -6.93
CA THR A 450 3.66 -7.37 -7.63
C THR A 450 3.23 -5.94 -7.29
N GLY A 451 1.93 -5.70 -7.06
CA GLY A 451 1.42 -4.43 -6.56
C GLY A 451 1.88 -4.12 -5.12
N ALA A 452 1.84 -5.10 -4.23
CA ALA A 452 2.36 -4.97 -2.86
C ALA A 452 3.86 -4.66 -2.87
N LEU A 453 4.64 -5.36 -3.70
CA LEU A 453 6.07 -5.13 -3.87
C LEU A 453 6.36 -3.67 -4.30
N ALA A 454 5.63 -3.17 -5.29
CA ALA A 454 5.78 -1.80 -5.77
C ALA A 454 5.44 -0.77 -4.68
N SER A 455 4.36 -0.99 -3.92
CA SER A 455 3.95 -0.08 -2.85
C SER A 455 4.96 -0.02 -1.70
N VAL A 456 5.47 -1.18 -1.28
CA VAL A 456 6.56 -1.22 -0.28
C VAL A 456 7.81 -0.52 -0.81
N ALA A 457 8.10 -0.59 -2.11
CA ALA A 457 9.24 0.12 -2.69
C ALA A 457 9.11 1.65 -2.63
N MET A 458 7.89 2.20 -2.54
CA MET A 458 7.63 3.63 -2.36
C MET A 458 7.79 4.09 -0.90
N ALA A 459 7.66 3.18 0.05
CA ALA A 459 7.73 3.43 1.49
C ALA A 459 8.34 2.21 2.24
N PRO A 460 9.64 1.93 2.03
CA PRO A 460 10.28 0.71 2.56
C PRO A 460 10.33 0.69 4.09
N GLU A 461 10.22 1.86 4.74
CA GLU A 461 10.21 1.98 6.20
C GLU A 461 9.02 1.25 6.83
N ILE A 462 7.93 1.03 6.11
CA ILE A 462 6.77 0.26 6.62
C ILE A 462 7.17 -1.16 7.02
N LEU A 463 8.22 -1.72 6.42
CA LEU A 463 8.73 -3.03 6.79
C LEU A 463 9.25 -3.08 8.22
N THR A 464 9.69 -1.97 8.83
CA THR A 464 10.23 -1.97 10.21
C THR A 464 9.15 -2.28 11.25
N GLY A 465 7.88 -2.04 10.93
CA GLY A 465 6.74 -2.42 11.78
C GLY A 465 6.55 -3.93 11.89
N TYR A 466 7.02 -4.70 10.90
CA TYR A 466 6.81 -6.15 10.81
C TYR A 466 8.12 -6.95 10.80
N THR A 467 9.26 -6.28 10.60
CA THR A 467 10.57 -6.89 10.40
C THR A 467 11.66 -6.09 11.11
N ARG A 468 12.80 -6.73 11.39
CA ARG A 468 14.01 -6.02 11.84
C ARG A 468 15.01 -6.00 10.69
N VAL A 469 15.42 -4.80 10.30
CA VAL A 469 16.40 -4.59 9.24
C VAL A 469 17.74 -4.21 9.87
N ALA A 470 18.79 -4.93 9.52
CA ALA A 470 20.14 -4.66 9.96
C ALA A 470 21.10 -4.62 8.77
N THR A 471 22.06 -3.71 8.82
CA THR A 471 23.00 -3.50 7.71
C THR A 471 24.42 -3.65 8.21
N THR A 472 25.22 -4.43 7.48
CA THR A 472 26.63 -4.65 7.78
C THR A 472 27.49 -4.54 6.51
N PRO A 473 28.61 -3.80 6.53
CA PRO A 473 29.59 -3.88 5.45
C PRO A 473 30.16 -5.30 5.37
N THR A 474 30.43 -5.79 4.15
CA THR A 474 31.19 -7.02 3.95
C THR A 474 32.68 -6.72 3.79
N THR A 475 33.51 -7.75 3.90
CA THR A 475 34.97 -7.66 3.72
C THR A 475 35.41 -7.22 2.32
N GLU A 476 34.51 -7.27 1.33
CA GLU A 476 34.78 -6.95 -0.07
C GLU A 476 34.22 -5.58 -0.49
N GLY A 477 33.85 -4.72 0.47
CA GLY A 477 33.28 -3.40 0.19
C GLY A 477 31.83 -3.44 -0.32
N MET A 478 31.15 -4.58 -0.18
CA MET A 478 29.71 -4.72 -0.43
C MET A 478 28.93 -4.42 0.85
N THR A 479 27.61 -4.27 0.71
CA THR A 479 26.70 -4.03 1.84
C THR A 479 25.73 -5.20 1.99
N ARG A 480 25.70 -5.83 3.16
CA ARG A 480 24.71 -6.85 3.51
C ARG A 480 23.54 -6.21 4.24
N VAL A 481 22.33 -6.52 3.80
CA VAL A 481 21.07 -6.16 4.45
C VAL A 481 20.41 -7.45 4.94
N ALA A 482 20.27 -7.59 6.26
CA ALA A 482 19.58 -8.69 6.91
C ALA A 482 18.17 -8.23 7.30
N ILE A 483 17.17 -9.04 6.96
CA ILE A 483 15.75 -8.81 7.22
C ILE A 483 15.27 -10.00 8.05
N ASP A 484 15.01 -9.76 9.33
CA ASP A 484 14.43 -10.72 10.24
C ASP A 484 12.93 -10.50 10.34
N ILE A 485 12.14 -11.56 10.15
CA ILE A 485 10.67 -11.55 10.20
C ILE A 485 10.23 -12.26 11.48
N PRO A 486 10.02 -11.54 12.59
CA PRO A 486 9.65 -12.11 13.88
C PRO A 486 8.12 -12.32 13.95
N HIS A 487 7.57 -13.29 13.22
CA HIS A 487 6.16 -13.65 13.35
C HIS A 487 6.00 -14.97 14.16
N PRO A 488 5.05 -15.05 15.11
CA PRO A 488 4.88 -16.24 15.97
C PRO A 488 4.69 -17.54 15.21
N ASP A 489 3.94 -17.49 14.10
CA ASP A 489 3.65 -18.64 13.23
C ASP A 489 4.60 -18.74 12.02
N PHE A 490 5.52 -17.79 11.86
CA PHE A 490 6.41 -17.68 10.70
C PHE A 490 7.72 -16.98 11.09
N PHE A 491 8.76 -17.75 11.39
CA PHE A 491 10.10 -17.18 11.55
C PHE A 491 10.84 -17.24 10.23
N GLY A 492 11.20 -16.06 9.71
CA GLY A 492 11.91 -15.91 8.45
C GLY A 492 13.13 -15.03 8.57
N ARG A 493 14.22 -15.38 7.88
CA ARG A 493 15.40 -14.52 7.72
C ARG A 493 15.77 -14.44 6.25
N ILE A 494 15.94 -13.23 5.75
CA ILE A 494 16.46 -12.94 4.41
C ILE A 494 17.73 -12.12 4.57
N ASN A 495 18.78 -12.45 3.82
CA ASN A 495 20.00 -11.68 3.72
C ASN A 495 20.24 -11.37 2.26
N LEU A 496 20.42 -10.10 1.94
CA LEU A 496 20.72 -9.62 0.59
C LEU A 496 22.08 -8.93 0.62
N VAL A 497 22.88 -9.11 -0.42
CA VAL A 497 24.21 -8.51 -0.56
C VAL A 497 24.23 -7.62 -1.80
N PHE A 498 24.54 -6.35 -1.61
CA PHE A 498 24.54 -5.31 -2.62
C PHE A 498 25.96 -4.79 -2.89
N ASP A 499 26.26 -4.50 -4.15
CA ASP A 499 27.52 -3.82 -4.49
C ASP A 499 27.49 -2.33 -4.12
N ALA A 500 28.62 -1.64 -4.33
CA ALA A 500 28.76 -0.21 -4.02
C ALA A 500 27.81 0.69 -4.83
N LYS A 501 27.23 0.20 -5.94
CA LYS A 501 26.22 0.91 -6.75
C LYS A 501 24.79 0.56 -6.33
N GLY A 502 24.62 -0.32 -5.35
CA GLY A 502 23.34 -0.78 -4.84
C GLY A 502 22.70 -1.91 -5.64
N ALA A 503 23.43 -2.55 -6.56
CA ALA A 503 22.92 -3.67 -7.32
C ALA A 503 23.00 -4.97 -6.50
N LEU A 504 21.92 -5.76 -6.49
CA LEU A 504 21.89 -7.05 -5.80
C LEU A 504 22.87 -8.04 -6.49
N LYS A 505 23.72 -8.70 -5.69
CA LYS A 505 24.66 -9.72 -6.17
C LYS A 505 24.31 -11.11 -5.70
N SER A 506 23.88 -11.24 -4.45
CA SER A 506 23.52 -12.53 -3.89
C SER A 506 22.58 -12.39 -2.71
N GLY A 507 22.00 -13.50 -2.29
CA GLY A 507 21.19 -13.56 -1.11
C GLY A 507 21.11 -14.95 -0.52
N PHE A 508 20.65 -14.98 0.73
CA PHE A 508 20.30 -16.20 1.46
C PHE A 508 18.94 -15.98 2.09
N PHE A 509 18.07 -16.98 2.06
CA PHE A 509 16.80 -16.96 2.76
C PHE A 509 16.60 -18.25 3.54
N SER A 510 15.93 -18.13 4.68
CA SER A 510 15.44 -19.23 5.51
C SER A 510 14.02 -18.88 5.93
N LEU A 511 13.04 -19.51 5.30
CA LEU A 511 11.62 -19.20 5.46
C LEU A 511 10.85 -20.52 5.65
N SER A 512 10.22 -20.72 6.81
CA SER A 512 9.32 -21.86 7.08
C SER A 512 9.85 -23.24 6.65
N GLY A 513 11.09 -23.55 7.01
CA GLY A 513 11.72 -24.86 6.70
C GLY A 513 12.23 -25.00 5.26
N VAL A 514 12.17 -23.95 4.46
CA VAL A 514 12.89 -23.81 3.19
C VAL A 514 14.12 -22.94 3.45
N GLN A 515 15.29 -23.40 3.01
CA GLN A 515 16.49 -22.58 3.00
C GLN A 515 17.03 -22.50 1.58
N GLY A 516 17.64 -21.38 1.23
CA GLY A 516 18.25 -21.28 -0.09
C GLY A 516 19.18 -20.10 -0.25
N THR A 517 20.00 -20.18 -1.28
CA THR A 517 20.84 -19.09 -1.75
C THR A 517 20.45 -18.71 -3.17
N LEU A 518 20.69 -17.44 -3.49
CA LEU A 518 20.58 -16.92 -4.84
C LEU A 518 21.86 -16.15 -5.19
N THR A 519 22.28 -16.24 -6.44
CA THR A 519 23.35 -15.42 -7.01
C THR A 519 22.85 -14.82 -8.31
N ILE A 520 23.02 -13.51 -8.46
CA ILE A 520 22.61 -12.75 -9.64
C ILE A 520 23.78 -12.75 -10.63
N SER A 521 23.57 -13.36 -11.79
CA SER A 521 24.52 -13.36 -12.91
C SER A 521 24.23 -12.24 -13.91
N GLU A 522 22.96 -11.85 -14.08
CA GLU A 522 22.55 -10.71 -14.89
C GLU A 522 21.34 -10.01 -14.24
N TRP A 523 21.36 -8.68 -14.21
CA TRP A 523 20.24 -7.87 -13.76
C TRP A 523 20.26 -6.54 -14.52
N ARG A 524 19.42 -6.44 -15.55
CA ARG A 524 19.38 -5.26 -16.42
C ARG A 524 17.93 -4.92 -16.76
N LEU A 525 17.49 -3.73 -16.36
CA LEU A 525 16.24 -3.15 -16.83
C LEU A 525 16.51 -2.33 -18.10
N ASP A 526 15.49 -2.25 -18.98
CA ASP A 526 15.54 -1.54 -20.27
C ASP A 526 16.87 -1.66 -21.05
N ALA A 527 17.44 -2.86 -21.11
CA ALA A 527 18.61 -3.12 -21.94
C ALA A 527 18.21 -3.21 -23.42
N GLU A 528 19.05 -2.77 -24.34
CA GLU A 528 18.83 -3.04 -25.77
C GLU A 528 18.79 -4.56 -26.01
N THR A 529 17.68 -5.05 -26.58
CA THR A 529 17.42 -6.48 -26.73
C THR A 529 16.84 -6.74 -28.12
N PRO A 530 17.63 -7.28 -29.06
CA PRO A 530 17.16 -7.62 -30.40
C PRO A 530 16.02 -8.64 -30.38
N GLU A 531 15.14 -8.59 -31.37
CA GLU A 531 14.02 -9.53 -31.51
C GLU A 531 14.47 -11.01 -31.51
N THR A 532 15.68 -11.29 -32.01
CA THR A 532 16.29 -12.62 -32.05
C THR A 532 16.54 -13.22 -30.67
N ASP A 533 16.66 -12.40 -29.63
CA ASP A 533 16.90 -12.88 -28.25
C ASP A 533 15.68 -13.57 -27.63
N PHE A 534 14.50 -13.38 -28.22
CA PHE A 534 13.25 -14.04 -27.83
C PHE A 534 12.92 -15.26 -28.72
N ALA A 535 13.70 -15.48 -29.78
CA ALA A 535 13.47 -16.56 -30.73
C ALA A 535 13.82 -17.93 -30.13
N PRO A 536 13.29 -19.02 -30.71
CA PRO A 536 13.71 -20.36 -30.33
C PRO A 536 15.23 -20.57 -30.45
N PRO A 537 15.83 -21.47 -29.66
CA PRO A 537 17.25 -21.79 -29.76
C PRO A 537 17.64 -22.23 -31.18
N ALA A 538 18.73 -21.67 -31.70
CA ALA A 538 19.26 -22.03 -33.01
C ALA A 538 19.79 -23.48 -33.05
N GLY A 539 19.83 -24.08 -34.24
CA GLY A 539 20.41 -25.41 -34.45
C GLY A 539 19.50 -26.59 -34.08
N ARG A 540 18.22 -26.35 -33.75
CA ARG A 540 17.21 -27.39 -33.50
C ARG A 540 16.17 -27.47 -34.62
N THR A 541 15.73 -28.70 -34.93
CA THR A 541 14.64 -28.92 -35.89
C THR A 541 13.30 -28.61 -35.22
N ALA A 542 12.66 -27.51 -35.63
CA ALA A 542 11.36 -27.11 -35.12
C ALA A 542 10.24 -28.04 -35.62
N ARG A 543 9.41 -28.51 -34.69
CA ARG A 543 8.13 -29.15 -35.00
C ARG A 543 7.01 -28.13 -34.82
N GLU A 544 6.36 -27.79 -35.93
CA GLU A 544 5.19 -26.91 -35.91
C GLU A 544 3.99 -27.62 -35.28
N VAL A 545 3.32 -26.96 -34.34
CA VAL A 545 2.15 -27.43 -33.61
C VAL A 545 1.13 -26.29 -33.44
N ASN A 546 -0.05 -26.59 -32.92
CA ASN A 546 -1.04 -25.55 -32.61
C ASN A 546 -0.51 -24.58 -31.57
N GLN A 547 -0.73 -23.28 -31.81
CA GLN A 547 -0.35 -22.20 -30.90
C GLN A 547 -0.93 -22.41 -29.49
N GLU A 548 -2.22 -22.75 -29.43
CA GLU A 548 -2.96 -22.89 -28.18
C GLU A 548 -2.38 -23.98 -27.27
N ASP A 549 -1.92 -25.10 -27.84
CA ASP A 549 -1.33 -26.20 -27.06
C ASP A 549 -0.07 -25.73 -26.32
N VAL A 550 0.83 -25.02 -27.01
CA VAL A 550 2.06 -24.48 -26.42
C VAL A 550 1.74 -23.43 -25.34
N LEU A 551 0.79 -22.53 -25.61
CA LEU A 551 0.37 -21.52 -24.64
C LEU A 551 -0.25 -22.14 -23.38
N ARG A 552 -1.11 -23.15 -23.52
CA ARG A 552 -1.69 -23.89 -22.39
C ARG A 552 -0.64 -24.63 -21.58
N MET A 553 0.36 -25.23 -22.23
CA MET A 553 1.47 -25.89 -21.54
C MET A 553 2.29 -24.89 -20.71
N ILE A 554 2.60 -23.72 -21.28
CA ILE A 554 3.29 -22.65 -20.53
C ILE A 554 2.41 -22.17 -19.39
N ALA A 555 1.12 -21.89 -19.63
CA ALA A 555 0.19 -21.45 -18.59
C ALA A 555 0.07 -22.45 -17.43
N ALA A 556 0.11 -23.76 -17.72
CA ALA A 556 0.11 -24.80 -16.69
C ALA A 556 1.33 -24.71 -15.75
N ILE A 557 2.52 -24.36 -16.27
CA ILE A 557 3.72 -24.13 -15.45
C ILE A 557 3.47 -22.96 -14.49
N PHE A 558 2.92 -21.84 -14.98
CA PHE A 558 2.63 -20.67 -14.16
C PHE A 558 1.52 -20.92 -13.13
N ASN A 559 0.41 -21.55 -13.52
CA ASN A 559 -0.65 -21.96 -12.60
C ASN A 559 -0.08 -22.79 -11.44
N ARG A 560 0.80 -23.76 -11.75
CA ARG A 560 1.41 -24.62 -10.74
C ARG A 560 2.33 -23.87 -9.78
N LEU A 561 3.06 -22.87 -10.27
CA LEU A 561 3.89 -22.02 -9.41
C LEU A 561 3.03 -21.17 -8.47
N LEU A 562 1.94 -20.59 -8.98
CA LEU A 562 1.06 -19.70 -8.23
C LEU A 562 0.15 -20.43 -7.24
N GLU A 563 -0.22 -21.69 -7.51
CA GLU A 563 -0.95 -22.57 -6.57
C GLU A 563 -0.27 -22.68 -5.19
N SER A 564 1.06 -22.58 -5.16
CA SER A 564 1.85 -22.71 -3.94
C SER A 564 1.89 -21.45 -3.07
N VAL A 565 1.34 -20.33 -3.56
CA VAL A 565 1.28 -19.04 -2.87
C VAL A 565 -0.11 -18.85 -2.26
N ASN A 566 -0.21 -18.95 -0.93
CA ASN A 566 -1.40 -18.59 -0.17
C ASN A 566 -1.14 -17.24 0.51
N PHE A 567 -2.01 -16.25 0.26
CA PHE A 567 -2.03 -14.95 0.91
C PHE A 567 -2.93 -14.96 2.13
#